data_AF-E0UNW6-F1
#
_entry.id   AF-E0UNW6-F1
#
_cell.length_a   1.000
_cell.length_b   1.000
_cell.length_c   1.000
_cell.angle_alpha   90.00
_cell.angle_beta   90.00
_cell.angle_gamma   90.00
#
_symmetry.space_group_name_H-M   'P 1'
#
loop_
_entity.id
_entity.type
_entity.pdbx_description
1 polymer ?
#
loop_
_entity_poly.entity_id
_entity_poly.type
_entity_poly.pdbx_seq_one_letter_code
_entity_poly.pdbx_strand_id
1 'polypeptide(L)'
;MKPGEIIRIIVLTVLGWVLMFYGQPLIYQSRLIRVADVPLTTWLSDYYTVGAWVVFLASVGATLVWTFMTTRAKASGALDVFRWQVVWWLLGLLPILGICIALYFFNESDDALLSLAGFFIFNGLFWLYWLPTVTSSPGLFRNIPPGSPLIRRLIG
;
A
#
# COMPACT_ATOMS: atom_id res chain seq x y z
N MET A 1 -0.77 10.43 -18.36
CA MET A 1 -1.47 9.18 -18.01
C MET A 1 -2.75 9.09 -18.79
N LYS A 2 -3.18 7.87 -19.11
CA LYS A 2 -4.47 7.61 -19.75
C LYS A 2 -5.58 7.63 -18.69
N PRO A 3 -6.84 7.99 -19.04
CA PRO A 3 -7.96 7.97 -18.10
C PRO A 3 -8.13 6.62 -17.38
N GLY A 4 -7.95 5.50 -18.07
CA GLY A 4 -8.04 4.16 -17.47
C GLY A 4 -6.95 3.82 -16.44
N GLU A 5 -5.79 4.49 -16.47
CA GLU A 5 -4.76 4.35 -15.43
C GLU A 5 -5.21 5.06 -14.14
N ILE A 6 -5.80 6.25 -14.28
CA ILE A 6 -6.33 7.02 -13.15
C ILE A 6 -7.50 6.28 -12.50
N ILE A 7 -8.44 5.78 -13.30
CA ILE A 7 -9.60 5.01 -12.80
C ILE A 7 -9.12 3.79 -12.00
N ARG A 8 -8.11 3.05 -12.48
CA ARG A 8 -7.56 1.90 -11.75
C ARG A 8 -6.94 2.28 -10.42
N ILE A 9 -6.19 3.38 -10.33
CA ILE A 9 -5.64 3.86 -9.06
C ILE A 9 -6.77 4.19 -8.08
N ILE A 10 -7.82 4.87 -8.54
CA ILE A 10 -8.99 5.21 -7.71
C ILE A 10 -9.67 3.93 -7.20
N VAL A 11 -9.98 2.99 -8.09
CA VAL A 11 -10.62 1.71 -7.73
C VAL A 11 -9.77 0.93 -6.74
N LEU A 12 -8.47 0.78 -6.98
CA LEU A 12 -7.55 0.08 -6.06
C LEU A 12 -7.46 0.78 -4.71
N THR A 13 -7.45 2.10 -4.68
CA THR A 13 -7.43 2.88 -3.43
C THR A 13 -8.71 2.68 -2.63
N VAL A 14 -9.88 2.76 -3.29
CA VAL A 14 -11.18 2.53 -2.65
C VAL A 14 -11.29 1.10 -2.12
N LEU A 15 -10.89 0.11 -2.91
CA LEU A 15 -10.90 -1.29 -2.48
C LEU A 15 -9.93 -1.52 -1.32
N GLY A 16 -8.73 -0.95 -1.37
CA GLY A 16 -7.75 -1.04 -0.29
C GLY A 16 -8.24 -0.38 0.99
N TRP A 17 -8.97 0.74 0.89
CA TRP A 17 -9.64 1.37 2.01
C TRP A 17 -10.73 0.46 2.61
N VAL A 18 -11.61 -0.09 1.77
CA VAL A 18 -12.65 -1.04 2.24
C VAL A 18 -12.02 -2.26 2.92
N LEU A 19 -10.97 -2.83 2.33
CA LEU A 19 -10.26 -3.97 2.91
C LEU A 19 -9.62 -3.63 4.26
N MET A 20 -9.00 -2.46 4.40
CA MET A 20 -8.35 -2.06 5.67
C MET A 20 -9.35 -1.70 6.75
N PHE A 21 -10.36 -0.89 6.45
CA PHE A 21 -11.22 -0.30 7.49
C PHE A 21 -12.49 -1.11 7.76
N TYR A 22 -12.83 -2.08 6.91
CA TYR A 22 -13.98 -2.95 7.10
C TYR A 22 -13.60 -4.43 7.02
N GLY A 23 -12.89 -4.83 5.97
CA GLY A 23 -12.53 -6.23 5.75
C GLY A 23 -11.69 -6.83 6.89
N GLN A 24 -10.58 -6.17 7.23
CA GLN A 24 -9.67 -6.61 8.28
C GLN A 24 -10.31 -6.58 9.69
N PRO A 25 -11.01 -5.51 10.12
CA PRO A 25 -11.78 -5.53 11.37
C PRO A 25 -12.78 -6.67 11.47
N LEU A 26 -13.49 -7.00 10.38
CA LEU A 26 -14.43 -8.12 10.36
C LEU A 26 -13.75 -9.47 10.64
N ILE A 27 -12.51 -9.67 10.19
CA ILE A 27 -11.74 -10.89 10.47
C ILE A 27 -11.46 -11.02 11.98
N TYR A 28 -11.13 -9.91 12.65
CA TYR A 28 -10.91 -9.91 14.10
C TYR A 28 -12.23 -10.05 14.88
N GLN A 29 -13.29 -9.35 14.45
CA GLN A 29 -14.61 -9.43 15.07
C GLN A 29 -15.24 -10.81 14.98
N SER A 30 -15.05 -11.50 13.85
CA SER A 30 -15.50 -12.89 13.64
C SER A 30 -14.64 -13.91 14.39
N ARG A 31 -13.58 -13.48 15.09
CA ARG A 31 -12.64 -14.33 15.85
C ARG A 31 -11.92 -15.37 14.98
N LEU A 32 -11.82 -15.13 13.67
CA LEU A 32 -10.96 -15.93 12.79
C LEU A 32 -9.49 -15.78 13.18
N ILE A 33 -9.13 -14.58 13.65
CA ILE A 33 -7.87 -14.30 14.33
C ILE A 33 -8.20 -13.81 15.73
N ARG A 34 -7.57 -14.42 16.73
CA ARG A 34 -7.91 -14.19 18.13
C ARG A 34 -7.03 -13.10 18.72
N VAL A 35 -7.68 -12.18 19.46
CA VAL A 35 -7.06 -11.16 20.31
C VAL A 35 -7.61 -11.42 21.71
N ALA A 36 -6.81 -11.97 22.61
CA ALA A 36 -7.27 -12.39 23.95
C ALA A 36 -6.69 -11.54 25.08
N ASP A 37 -5.59 -10.85 24.82
CA ASP A 37 -4.83 -10.02 25.76
C ASP A 37 -5.46 -8.65 26.02
N VAL A 38 -6.20 -8.09 25.05
CA VAL A 38 -6.82 -6.76 25.16
C VAL A 38 -8.31 -6.80 24.76
N PRO A 39 -9.19 -5.98 25.37
CA PRO A 39 -10.58 -5.84 24.92
C PRO A 39 -10.65 -5.48 23.43
N LEU A 40 -11.25 -6.36 22.63
CA LEU A 40 -11.23 -6.25 21.17
C LEU A 40 -11.81 -4.93 20.65
N THR A 41 -12.87 -4.42 21.28
CA THR A 41 -13.51 -3.15 20.86
C THR A 41 -12.57 -1.96 21.05
N THR A 42 -11.86 -1.92 22.16
CA THR A 42 -10.85 -0.89 22.46
C THR A 42 -9.65 -1.03 21.54
N TRP A 43 -9.16 -2.26 21.35
CA TRP A 43 -8.06 -2.54 20.42
C TRP A 43 -8.37 -2.10 18.99
N LEU A 44 -9.59 -2.40 18.49
CA LEU A 44 -10.01 -2.03 17.14
C LEU A 44 -10.14 -0.50 16.98
N SER A 45 -10.74 0.18 17.95
CA SER A 45 -10.98 1.63 17.89
C SER A 45 -9.68 2.43 18.03
N ASP A 46 -8.92 2.16 19.08
CA ASP A 46 -7.91 3.10 19.56
C ASP A 46 -6.52 2.81 19.00
N TYR A 47 -6.27 1.56 18.59
CA TYR A 47 -4.97 1.10 18.16
C TYR A 47 -4.97 0.69 16.69
N TYR A 48 -5.79 -0.30 16.34
CA TYR A 48 -5.87 -0.80 14.97
C TYR A 48 -6.26 0.30 13.97
N THR A 49 -7.34 1.05 14.24
CA THR A 49 -7.85 2.04 13.28
C THR A 49 -6.86 3.18 13.07
N VAL A 50 -6.20 3.62 14.14
CA VAL A 50 -5.16 4.66 14.07
C VAL A 50 -3.94 4.16 13.26
N GLY A 51 -3.45 2.95 13.56
CA GLY A 51 -2.37 2.33 12.80
C GLY A 51 -2.72 2.12 11.32
N ALA A 52 -3.95 1.69 11.03
CA ALA A 52 -4.46 1.52 9.68
C ALA A 52 -4.46 2.85 8.90
N TRP A 53 -4.84 3.97 9.54
CA TRP A 53 -4.74 5.30 8.92
C TRP A 53 -3.31 5.71 8.59
N VAL A 54 -2.37 5.47 9.49
CA VAL A 54 -0.95 5.78 9.26
C VAL A 54 -0.43 5.04 8.04
N VAL A 55 -0.67 3.72 7.96
CA VAL A 55 -0.23 2.90 6.83
C VAL A 55 -0.95 3.32 5.54
N PHE A 56 -2.28 3.51 5.60
CA PHE A 56 -3.08 3.91 4.44
C PHE A 56 -2.58 5.22 3.83
N LEU A 57 -2.39 6.26 4.66
CA LEU A 57 -1.94 7.58 4.20
C LEU A 57 -0.51 7.53 3.66
N ALA A 58 0.39 6.79 4.31
CA ALA A 58 1.77 6.62 3.83
C ALA A 58 1.81 5.93 2.46
N SER A 59 1.05 4.85 2.29
CA SER A 59 0.96 4.10 1.03
C SER A 59 0.33 4.91 -0.10
N VAL A 60 -0.85 5.49 0.15
CA VAL A 60 -1.55 6.29 -0.86
C VAL A 60 -0.76 7.54 -1.21
N GLY A 61 -0.17 8.21 -0.21
CA GLY A 61 0.72 9.36 -0.42
C GLY A 61 1.89 9.01 -1.32
N ALA A 62 2.60 7.90 -1.05
CA ALA A 62 3.70 7.43 -1.88
C ALA A 62 3.26 7.14 -3.33
N THR A 63 2.09 6.50 -3.51
CA THR A 63 1.52 6.21 -4.84
C THR A 63 1.16 7.49 -5.59
N LEU A 64 0.53 8.45 -4.92
CA LEU A 64 0.15 9.72 -5.54
C LEU A 64 1.38 10.54 -5.94
N VAL A 65 2.39 10.59 -5.07
CA VAL A 65 3.68 11.25 -5.37
C VAL A 65 4.35 10.60 -6.58
N TRP A 66 4.47 9.26 -6.59
CA TRP A 66 5.02 8.54 -7.74
C TRP A 66 4.27 8.86 -9.03
N THR A 67 2.94 8.77 -8.98
CA THR A 67 2.04 8.98 -10.12
C THR A 67 2.19 10.42 -10.65
N PHE A 68 2.17 11.40 -9.76
CA PHE A 68 2.35 12.80 -10.11
C PHE A 68 3.72 13.07 -10.74
N MET A 69 4.79 12.57 -10.13
CA MET A 69 6.15 12.75 -10.64
C MET A 69 6.32 12.12 -12.02
N THR A 70 5.88 10.87 -12.21
CA THR A 70 6.02 10.14 -13.48
C THR A 70 5.14 10.68 -14.59
N THR A 71 4.03 11.36 -14.30
CA THR A 71 3.22 12.03 -15.33
C THR A 71 3.91 13.25 -15.93
N ARG A 72 4.77 13.92 -15.16
CA ARG A 72 5.46 15.16 -15.57
C ARG A 72 6.88 14.91 -16.05
N ALA A 73 7.47 13.78 -15.67
CA ALA A 73 8.83 13.43 -16.01
C ALA A 73 9.00 13.16 -17.51
N LYS A 74 10.06 13.73 -18.08
CA LYS A 74 10.57 13.38 -19.42
C LYS A 74 11.80 12.49 -19.22
N ALA A 75 11.65 11.19 -19.40
CA ALA A 75 12.79 10.28 -19.47
C ALA A 75 13.15 10.05 -20.94
N SER A 76 14.44 10.11 -21.25
CA SER A 76 14.93 10.03 -22.63
C SER A 76 15.87 8.85 -22.89
N GLY A 77 16.46 8.27 -21.83
CA GLY A 77 17.40 7.16 -21.95
C GLY A 77 17.40 6.17 -20.78
N ALA A 78 18.19 5.10 -20.92
CA ALA A 78 18.29 4.02 -19.94
C ALA A 78 18.79 4.49 -18.55
N LEU A 79 19.71 5.46 -18.53
CA LEU A 79 20.21 6.05 -17.29
C LEU A 79 19.10 6.77 -16.50
N ASP A 80 18.18 7.45 -17.21
CA ASP A 80 17.03 8.09 -16.57
C ASP A 80 16.12 7.04 -15.94
N VAL A 81 15.83 5.96 -16.67
CA VAL A 81 14.99 4.86 -16.17
C VAL A 81 15.57 4.25 -14.89
N PHE A 82 16.89 4.05 -14.82
CA PHE A 82 17.56 3.57 -13.62
C PHE A 82 17.40 4.53 -12.43
N ARG A 83 17.56 5.84 -12.65
CA ARG A 83 17.32 6.84 -11.59
C ARG A 83 15.88 6.80 -11.09
N TRP A 84 14.92 6.67 -12.00
CA TRP A 84 13.51 6.55 -11.63
C TRP A 84 13.20 5.24 -10.89
N GLN A 85 13.96 4.17 -11.14
CA GLN A 85 13.87 2.94 -10.35
C GLN A 85 14.33 3.15 -8.92
N VAL A 86 15.40 3.91 -8.70
CA VAL A 86 15.83 4.29 -7.34
C VAL A 86 14.76 5.14 -6.66
N VAL A 87 14.18 6.12 -7.35
CA VAL A 87 13.08 6.95 -6.82
C VAL A 87 11.88 6.10 -6.43
N TRP A 88 11.53 5.09 -7.23
CA TRP A 88 10.46 4.15 -6.89
C TRP A 88 10.77 3.46 -5.56
N TRP A 89 11.95 2.83 -5.42
CA TRP A 89 12.32 2.16 -4.17
C TRP A 89 12.34 3.11 -2.95
N LEU A 90 12.81 4.34 -3.12
CA LEU A 90 12.80 5.34 -2.06
C LEU A 90 11.38 5.69 -1.62
N LEU A 91 10.44 5.85 -2.56
CA LEU A 91 9.03 6.05 -2.22
C LEU A 91 8.41 4.81 -1.56
N GLY A 92 8.85 3.61 -1.94
CA GLY A 92 8.47 2.35 -1.30
C GLY A 92 8.91 2.25 0.16
N LEU A 93 9.87 3.06 0.62
CA LEU A 93 10.22 3.14 2.04
C LEU A 93 9.15 3.84 2.87
N LEU A 94 8.37 4.75 2.31
CA LEU A 94 7.30 5.45 3.04
C LEU A 94 6.23 4.50 3.61
N PRO A 95 5.63 3.58 2.82
CA PRO A 95 4.71 2.60 3.39
C PRO A 95 5.40 1.68 4.40
N ILE A 96 6.66 1.29 4.18
CA ILE A 96 7.42 0.47 5.16
C ILE A 96 7.56 1.23 6.48
N LEU A 97 7.93 2.51 6.44
CA LEU A 97 8.01 3.35 7.63
C LEU A 97 6.65 3.52 8.30
N GLY A 98 5.58 3.71 7.52
CA GLY A 98 4.21 3.76 8.05
C GLY A 98 3.83 2.48 8.80
N ILE A 99 4.22 1.31 8.26
CA ILE A 99 4.01 0.01 8.91
C ILE A 99 4.82 -0.08 10.20
N CYS A 100 6.11 0.27 10.17
CA CYS A 100 6.96 0.25 11.37
C CYS A 100 6.43 1.18 12.47
N ILE A 101 6.02 2.40 12.11
CA ILE A 101 5.40 3.35 13.04
C ILE A 101 4.11 2.77 13.60
N ALA A 102 3.27 2.19 12.74
CA ALA A 102 1.99 1.64 13.17
C ALA A 102 2.16 0.47 14.17
N LEU A 103 3.09 -0.44 13.88
CA LEU A 103 3.38 -1.58 14.75
C LEU A 103 4.13 -1.19 16.03
N TYR A 104 4.96 -0.16 16.00
CA TYR A 104 5.69 0.27 17.20
C TYR A 104 4.82 1.07 18.18
N PHE A 105 3.98 1.97 17.68
CA PHE A 105 3.21 2.89 18.53
C PHE A 105 1.77 2.43 18.79
N PHE A 106 1.20 1.56 17.95
CA PHE A 106 -0.21 1.17 18.04
C PHE A 106 -0.40 -0.35 18.08
N ASN A 107 0.61 -1.10 18.52
CA ASN A 107 0.45 -2.53 18.80
C ASN A 107 0.38 -2.78 20.31
N GLU A 108 -0.84 -2.86 20.83
CA GLU A 108 -1.09 -3.25 22.23
C GLU A 108 -1.39 -4.74 22.40
N SER A 109 -1.44 -5.51 21.31
CA SER A 109 -1.72 -6.94 21.37
C SER A 109 -0.59 -7.74 20.77
N ASP A 110 0.02 -8.61 21.58
CA ASP A 110 1.04 -9.55 21.12
C ASP A 110 0.41 -10.67 20.29
N ASP A 111 -0.82 -11.07 20.62
CA ASP A 111 -1.59 -12.08 19.87
C ASP A 111 -1.84 -11.62 18.42
N ALA A 112 -2.10 -10.33 18.21
CA ALA A 112 -2.45 -9.77 16.90
C ALA A 112 -1.25 -9.37 16.06
N LEU A 113 -0.04 -9.25 16.64
CA LEU A 113 1.11 -8.61 16.02
C LEU A 113 1.45 -9.20 14.64
N LEU A 114 1.54 -10.54 14.55
CA LEU A 114 1.93 -11.22 13.31
C LEU A 114 0.89 -11.02 12.20
N SER A 115 -0.40 -11.17 12.52
CA SER A 115 -1.48 -10.96 11.56
C SER A 115 -1.59 -9.50 11.14
N LEU A 116 -1.39 -8.56 12.09
CA LEU A 116 -1.43 -7.13 11.83
C LEU A 116 -0.31 -6.72 10.89
N ALA A 117 0.91 -7.18 11.16
CA ALA A 117 2.06 -6.97 10.29
C ALA A 117 1.81 -7.52 8.88
N GLY A 118 1.30 -8.76 8.79
CA GLY A 118 0.95 -9.39 7.51
C GLY A 118 -0.09 -8.57 6.73
N PHE A 119 -1.16 -8.13 7.38
CA PHE A 119 -2.20 -7.34 6.74
C PHE A 119 -1.73 -5.94 6.33
N PHE A 120 -0.90 -5.29 7.14
CA PHE A 120 -0.35 -3.97 6.83
C PHE A 120 0.65 -4.03 5.67
N ILE A 121 1.48 -5.08 5.62
CA ILE A 121 2.36 -5.34 4.47
C ILE A 121 1.52 -5.62 3.22
N PHE A 122 0.54 -6.52 3.31
CA PHE A 122 -0.30 -6.89 2.17
C PHE A 122 -1.09 -5.69 1.64
N ASN A 123 -1.83 -5.00 2.49
CA ASN A 123 -2.69 -3.92 2.04
C ASN A 123 -1.92 -2.61 1.79
N GLY A 124 -1.00 -2.26 2.68
CA GLY A 124 -0.21 -1.04 2.58
C GLY A 124 0.82 -1.10 1.45
N LEU A 125 1.74 -2.07 1.51
CA LEU A 125 2.86 -2.13 0.57
C LEU A 125 2.45 -2.76 -0.76
N PHE A 126 1.78 -3.92 -0.74
CA PHE A 126 1.43 -4.62 -1.97
C PHE A 126 0.22 -4.02 -2.68
N TRP A 127 -0.90 -3.83 -1.98
CA TRP A 127 -2.16 -3.41 -2.61
C TRP A 127 -2.23 -1.92 -2.91
N LEU A 128 -1.82 -1.05 -1.99
CA LEU A 128 -1.98 0.41 -2.13
C LEU A 128 -0.78 1.10 -2.77
N TYR A 129 0.40 0.48 -2.76
CA TYR A 129 1.62 1.05 -3.34
C TYR A 129 2.11 0.29 -4.58
N TRP A 130 2.47 -0.98 -4.44
CA TRP A 130 3.07 -1.74 -5.52
C TRP A 130 2.08 -1.98 -6.67
N LEU A 131 0.87 -2.46 -6.40
CA LEU A 131 -0.09 -2.83 -7.45
C LEU A 131 -0.56 -1.63 -8.32
N PRO A 132 -0.89 -0.45 -7.77
CA PRO A 132 -1.21 0.73 -8.57
C PRO A 132 -0.03 1.19 -9.42
N THR A 133 1.19 1.19 -8.86
CA THR A 133 2.38 1.60 -9.61
C THR A 133 2.70 0.61 -10.73
N VAL A 134 2.60 -0.70 -10.49
CA VAL A 134 2.75 -1.75 -11.51
C VAL A 134 1.74 -1.57 -12.66
N THR A 135 0.46 -1.39 -12.34
CA THR A 135 -0.62 -1.41 -13.34
C THR A 135 -0.77 -0.08 -14.09
N SER A 136 -0.41 1.04 -13.45
CA SER A 136 -0.82 2.38 -13.88
C SER A 136 0.32 3.37 -14.11
N SER A 137 1.60 2.96 -13.93
CA SER A 137 2.74 3.81 -14.32
C SER A 137 2.76 4.11 -15.84
N PRO A 138 2.93 5.37 -16.25
CA PRO A 138 2.85 5.77 -17.65
C PRO A 138 4.15 5.55 -18.44
N GLY A 139 4.02 5.39 -19.76
CA GLY A 139 5.13 5.52 -20.72
C GLY A 139 6.34 4.61 -20.44
N LEU A 140 7.53 5.19 -20.40
CA LEU A 140 8.80 4.48 -20.13
C LEU A 140 8.90 3.97 -18.69
N PHE A 141 8.13 4.52 -17.75
CA PHE A 141 8.14 4.10 -16.35
C PHE A 141 7.33 2.83 -16.10
N ARG A 142 6.60 2.33 -17.10
CA ARG A 142 5.73 1.15 -17.01
C ARG A 142 6.42 -0.13 -16.54
N ASN A 143 7.74 -0.23 -16.72
CA ASN A 143 8.54 -1.42 -16.42
C ASN A 143 9.43 -1.25 -15.18
N ILE A 144 9.34 -0.10 -14.50
CA ILE A 144 10.16 0.19 -13.32
C ILE A 144 9.71 -0.64 -12.12
N PRO A 145 8.42 -0.69 -11.76
CA PRO A 145 8.01 -1.48 -10.61
C PRO A 145 8.27 -2.96 -10.87
N PRO A 146 8.83 -3.71 -9.91
CA PRO A 146 9.15 -5.11 -10.10
C PRO A 146 7.88 -5.92 -10.39
N GLY A 147 7.97 -6.89 -11.30
CA GLY A 147 6.82 -7.70 -11.72
C GLY A 147 5.89 -7.03 -12.76
N SER A 148 6.13 -5.77 -13.13
CA SER A 148 5.30 -5.07 -14.11
C SER A 148 5.12 -5.77 -15.46
N PRO A 149 6.16 -6.34 -16.10
CA PRO A 149 5.99 -7.01 -17.38
C PRO A 149 5.04 -8.21 -17.32
N LEU A 150 4.98 -8.90 -16.19
CA LEU A 150 4.19 -10.12 -16.02
C LEU A 150 2.72 -9.75 -15.75
N ILE A 151 2.47 -8.86 -14.80
CA ILE A 151 1.11 -8.40 -14.46
C ILE A 151 0.44 -7.71 -15.65
N ARG A 152 1.19 -6.88 -16.39
CA ARG A 152 0.63 -6.18 -17.57
C ARG A 152 0.27 -7.10 -18.72
N ARG A 153 0.86 -8.29 -18.82
CA ARG A 153 0.44 -9.32 -19.80
C ARG A 153 -0.86 -10.00 -19.39
N LEU A 154 -1.14 -10.11 -18.09
CA LEU A 154 -2.35 -10.75 -17.56
C LEU A 154 -3.58 -9.85 -17.64
N ILE A 155 -3.40 -8.54 -17.46
CA ILE A 155 -4.47 -7.53 -17.52
C ILE A 155 -4.57 -6.85 -18.91
N GLY A 156 -3.85 -7.38 -19.89
CA GLY A 156 -3.63 -6.79 -21.22
C GLY A 156 -4.91 -6.34 -21.90
#